data_AF-A0A973A7N8-F1
#
_entry.id   AF-A0A973A7N8-F1
#
_cell.length_a   1.000
_cell.length_b   1.000
_cell.length_c   1.000
_cell.angle_alpha   90.00
_cell.angle_beta   90.00
_cell.angle_gamma   90.00
#
_symmetry.space_group_name_H-M   'P 1'
#
loop_
_entity.id
_entity.type
_entity.pdbx_description
1 polymer ?
#
loop_
_entity_poly.entity_id
_entity_poly.type
_entity_poly.pdbx_seq_one_letter_code
_entity_poly.pdbx_strand_id
1 'polypeptide(L)'
;MDFSTEDYGRRIIYGRSGQSLFTSRFRLAVVAVLVTLLLTGCGGGGGGIAAPQVSPGPVAPNGPVTPTPVLPTLNLPNEYAKAEQVIATITAVRINSAPLVDFTLVNSDGMGLTGLTNANVRFHIAKLVPGTDGDSSYWQSYVNRLAVPSVNPDKPTDIQATAERDGTLTDHGDGTYTYLFNTDIAQITTPLAVSFEPLLTHRVGIRFSGGPVSNPSYDWIPATQSRTGIAHRDIVANESCNSCHQTLAAHGGYYNDMQVCVLCHNPVSTEPNSGVSLDFKVMIHKIHQGSDLPSVIHGEPYQVYGFGDRLIDFSEVIFPQDSRNCGTCHAGTATQSAKIHTSTLTQDGDNWAEVPSREACGACHDDLDFATHFGDQVDNSGCQSCHSATGLAGTVASDHFNERVEGASQFAINVHGITQTAPGELPRIHFSLTNPQSGNAAIDITGSAISRLRAAIAWPTTDFTNSGSADANYNRTDAPSLAVPVGDGSYTLTSTTPIPTSATGSGML
;
A
#
# COMPACT_ATOMS: atom_id res chain seq x y z
N MET A 1 35.42 26.46 16.11
CA MET A 1 34.24 27.33 16.04
C MET A 1 33.16 26.58 16.79
N ASP A 2 32.75 27.14 17.92
CA ASP A 2 31.79 26.58 18.87
C ASP A 2 30.44 26.30 18.20
N PHE A 3 29.91 25.09 18.39
CA PHE A 3 28.51 24.77 18.12
C PHE A 3 27.81 24.62 19.47
N SER A 4 27.05 25.65 19.84
CA SER A 4 26.12 25.62 20.96
C SER A 4 24.86 24.83 20.57
N THR A 5 24.57 23.80 21.37
CA THR A 5 23.32 23.04 21.35
C THR A 5 22.17 23.87 21.92
N GLU A 6 21.16 24.18 21.11
CA GLU A 6 19.89 24.72 21.61
C GLU A 6 18.77 23.66 21.61
N ASP A 7 18.01 23.74 22.70
CA ASP A 7 16.96 22.87 23.21
C ASP A 7 15.68 22.90 22.35
N TYR A 8 15.20 21.73 21.91
CA TYR A 8 13.82 21.58 21.42
C TYR A 8 12.94 20.99 22.53
N GLY A 9 12.29 21.87 23.29
CA GLY A 9 11.29 21.52 24.30
C GLY A 9 9.94 21.13 23.67
N ARG A 10 9.57 19.85 23.77
CA ARG A 10 8.21 19.36 23.45
C ARG A 10 7.20 19.81 24.52
N ARG A 11 6.20 20.60 24.12
CA ARG A 11 4.97 20.84 24.91
C ARG A 11 3.95 19.74 24.62
N ILE A 12 3.65 18.91 25.62
CA ILE A 12 2.50 17.99 25.61
C ILE A 12 1.36 18.67 26.38
N ILE A 13 0.25 18.94 25.69
CA ILE A 13 -0.99 19.46 26.28
C ILE A 13 -1.87 18.26 26.69
N TYR A 14 -2.12 18.13 28.00
CA TYR A 14 -3.08 17.16 28.56
C TYR A 14 -4.51 17.69 28.42
N GLY A 15 -5.34 17.00 27.64
CA GLY A 15 -6.80 17.17 27.59
C GLY A 15 -7.51 16.12 28.44
N ARG A 16 -8.36 16.57 29.36
CA ARG A 16 -9.05 15.79 30.40
C ARG A 16 -10.54 15.71 30.08
N SER A 17 -11.08 14.51 29.86
CA SER A 17 -12.53 14.16 29.99
C SER A 17 -12.64 12.64 29.83
N GLY A 18 -13.24 11.85 30.72
CA GLY A 18 -14.54 12.01 31.35
C GLY A 18 -15.40 10.82 30.88
N GLN A 19 -15.67 9.87 31.78
CA GLN A 19 -16.17 8.52 31.52
C GLN A 19 -17.60 8.45 30.95
N SER A 20 -17.91 7.38 30.20
CA SER A 20 -19.05 6.50 30.52
C SER A 20 -18.88 5.11 29.89
N LEU A 21 -19.10 4.07 30.70
CA LEU A 21 -19.00 2.65 30.40
C LEU A 21 -20.30 2.15 29.77
N PHE A 22 -20.20 1.43 28.64
CA PHE A 22 -21.22 0.45 28.25
C PHE A 22 -20.54 -0.89 27.93
N THR A 23 -20.82 -1.87 28.77
CA THR A 23 -20.36 -3.25 28.65
C THR A 23 -21.18 -3.99 27.59
N SER A 24 -20.51 -4.62 26.61
CA SER A 24 -21.09 -5.72 25.85
C SER A 24 -20.07 -6.84 25.73
N ARG A 25 -20.45 -8.02 26.22
CA ARG A 25 -19.66 -9.26 26.26
C ARG A 25 -19.80 -9.97 24.91
N PHE A 26 -18.69 -10.19 24.21
CA PHE A 26 -18.61 -11.18 23.14
C PHE A 26 -17.57 -12.24 23.50
N ARG A 27 -18.01 -13.50 23.55
CA ARG A 27 -17.17 -14.69 23.76
C ARG A 27 -16.68 -15.17 22.40
N LEU A 28 -15.36 -15.30 22.24
CA LEU A 28 -14.72 -16.07 21.19
C LEU A 28 -14.97 -17.57 21.43
N ALA A 29 -15.34 -18.31 20.38
CA ALA A 29 -15.16 -19.76 20.33
C ALA A 29 -14.48 -20.11 19.00
N VAL A 30 -13.25 -20.61 19.13
CA VAL A 30 -12.42 -21.20 18.08
C VAL A 30 -12.80 -22.68 17.97
N VAL A 31 -13.02 -23.21 16.76
CA VAL A 31 -13.00 -24.65 16.51
C VAL A 31 -12.29 -24.94 15.19
N ALA A 32 -11.22 -25.73 15.26
CA ALA A 32 -10.51 -26.31 14.13
C ALA A 32 -10.68 -27.86 14.12
N VAL A 33 -11.37 -28.36 13.09
CA VAL A 33 -10.96 -29.40 12.09
C VAL A 33 -10.58 -30.87 12.48
N LEU A 34 -11.09 -31.80 11.61
CA LEU A 34 -10.79 -33.24 11.29
C LEU A 34 -11.69 -34.34 11.93
N VAL A 35 -12.60 -35.05 11.20
CA VAL A 35 -12.43 -36.16 10.17
C VAL A 35 -11.90 -37.43 10.88
N THR A 36 -12.52 -38.64 10.96
CA THR A 36 -13.27 -39.49 10.01
C THR A 36 -13.80 -40.81 10.65
N LEU A 37 -14.73 -41.49 9.94
CA LEU A 37 -14.96 -42.96 9.74
C LEU A 37 -15.78 -43.84 10.73
N LEU A 38 -16.97 -44.24 10.20
CA LEU A 38 -17.58 -45.59 10.01
C LEU A 38 -18.16 -46.49 11.13
N LEU A 39 -19.46 -46.79 10.90
CA LEU A 39 -20.17 -48.10 10.85
C LEU A 39 -20.29 -49.00 12.09
N THR A 40 -21.53 -49.32 12.50
CA THR A 40 -22.26 -50.58 12.18
C THR A 40 -23.49 -50.81 13.10
N GLY A 41 -24.51 -51.51 12.57
CA GLY A 41 -25.53 -52.22 13.35
C GLY A 41 -26.98 -52.01 12.86
N CYS A 42 -27.46 -52.70 11.81
CA CYS A 42 -28.20 -53.99 11.83
C CYS A 42 -29.71 -53.81 12.14
N GLY A 43 -30.70 -54.40 11.45
CA GLY A 43 -30.79 -55.39 10.35
C GLY A 43 -32.16 -55.23 9.64
N GLY A 44 -32.32 -55.62 8.38
CA GLY A 44 -32.71 -56.97 7.93
C GLY A 44 -34.25 -57.03 7.76
N GLY A 45 -34.88 -57.45 6.67
CA GLY A 45 -34.45 -58.09 5.42
C GLY A 45 -35.68 -58.56 4.61
N GLY A 46 -35.44 -59.00 3.36
CA GLY A 46 -36.35 -59.79 2.51
C GLY A 46 -37.25 -58.96 1.59
N GLY A 47 -37.26 -59.11 0.26
CA GLY A 47 -36.74 -60.14 -0.65
C GLY A 47 -37.81 -60.38 -1.72
N GLY A 48 -37.43 -60.49 -3.00
CA GLY A 48 -38.32 -61.02 -4.05
C GLY A 48 -38.35 -60.23 -5.34
N ILE A 49 -37.55 -60.69 -6.31
CA ILE A 49 -37.62 -60.33 -7.72
C ILE A 49 -38.68 -61.22 -8.40
N ALA A 50 -39.64 -60.56 -9.05
CA ALA A 50 -40.47 -60.94 -10.20
C ALA A 50 -41.26 -62.27 -10.22
N ALA A 51 -42.60 -62.13 -10.36
CA ALA A 51 -43.39 -62.91 -11.30
C ALA A 51 -43.89 -61.97 -12.41
N PRO A 52 -43.71 -62.29 -13.71
CA PRO A 52 -44.22 -61.49 -14.82
C PRO A 52 -45.73 -61.73 -15.00
N GLN A 53 -46.47 -60.67 -15.37
CA GLN A 53 -47.91 -60.66 -15.69
C GLN A 53 -48.90 -60.45 -14.53
N VAL A 54 -48.70 -59.39 -13.73
CA VAL A 54 -49.82 -58.66 -13.12
C VAL A 54 -49.55 -57.17 -13.29
N SER A 55 -50.34 -56.49 -14.13
CA SER A 55 -50.36 -55.03 -14.15
C SER A 55 -50.85 -54.52 -12.79
N PRO A 56 -50.17 -53.55 -12.16
CA PRO A 56 -50.76 -52.82 -11.04
C PRO A 56 -52.13 -52.30 -11.47
N GLY A 57 -53.16 -52.51 -10.65
CA GLY A 57 -54.48 -51.93 -10.89
C GLY A 57 -54.39 -50.41 -11.05
N PRO A 58 -55.36 -49.76 -11.71
CA PRO A 58 -55.35 -48.32 -11.87
C PRO A 58 -55.21 -47.64 -10.50
N VAL A 59 -54.29 -46.68 -10.40
CA VAL A 59 -54.18 -45.80 -9.24
C VAL A 59 -55.57 -45.18 -9.01
N ALA A 60 -56.09 -45.29 -7.79
CA ALA A 60 -57.37 -44.68 -7.46
C ALA A 60 -57.36 -43.19 -7.86
N PRO A 61 -58.34 -42.71 -8.63
CA PRO A 61 -58.42 -41.29 -8.93
C PRO A 61 -58.62 -40.57 -7.59
N ASN A 62 -57.75 -39.59 -7.31
CA ASN A 62 -57.71 -38.73 -6.11
C ASN A 62 -56.76 -39.17 -4.97
N GLY A 63 -55.74 -39.98 -5.22
CA GLY A 63 -54.59 -40.07 -4.30
C GLY A 63 -53.82 -38.72 -4.25
N PRO A 64 -53.48 -38.18 -3.08
CA PRO A 64 -52.73 -36.93 -3.00
C PRO A 64 -51.35 -37.13 -3.62
N VAL A 65 -51.11 -36.47 -4.76
CA VAL A 65 -49.77 -36.30 -5.30
C VAL A 65 -48.98 -35.47 -4.29
N THR A 66 -47.99 -36.07 -3.62
CA THR A 66 -46.99 -35.30 -2.89
C THR A 66 -46.24 -34.50 -3.95
N PRO A 67 -46.36 -33.17 -4.01
CA PRO A 67 -45.60 -32.40 -4.99
C PRO A 67 -44.13 -32.66 -4.71
N THR A 68 -43.38 -33.07 -5.74
CA THR A 68 -41.92 -33.00 -5.69
C THR A 68 -41.57 -31.57 -5.30
N PRO A 69 -40.83 -31.32 -4.21
CA PRO A 69 -40.40 -29.97 -3.89
C PRO A 69 -39.60 -29.46 -5.07
N VAL A 70 -40.18 -28.56 -5.85
CA VAL A 70 -39.38 -27.69 -6.71
C VAL A 70 -38.60 -26.85 -5.71
N LEU A 71 -37.31 -27.17 -5.53
CA LEU A 71 -36.41 -26.25 -4.85
C LEU A 71 -36.60 -24.90 -5.56
N PRO A 72 -36.95 -23.82 -4.85
CA PRO A 72 -36.97 -22.52 -5.48
C PRO A 72 -35.58 -22.32 -6.08
N THR A 73 -35.51 -22.10 -7.40
CA THR A 73 -34.33 -21.48 -7.97
C THR A 73 -34.19 -20.18 -7.21
N LEU A 74 -33.13 -20.09 -6.41
CA LEU A 74 -32.81 -18.88 -5.66
C LEU A 74 -32.33 -17.86 -6.70
N ASN A 75 -33.27 -17.28 -7.46
CA ASN A 75 -33.03 -16.14 -8.30
C ASN A 75 -32.99 -14.92 -7.39
N LEU A 76 -32.03 -14.91 -6.44
CA LEU A 76 -31.65 -13.67 -5.79
C LEU A 76 -31.09 -12.80 -6.92
N PRO A 77 -31.63 -11.59 -7.13
CA PRO A 77 -30.99 -10.64 -8.02
C PRO A 77 -29.55 -10.49 -7.53
N ASN A 78 -28.58 -11.01 -8.28
CA ASN A 78 -27.17 -10.79 -8.00
C ASN A 78 -26.82 -9.38 -8.50
N GLU A 79 -27.51 -8.38 -7.96
CA GLU A 79 -27.38 -6.99 -8.36
C GLU A 79 -26.07 -6.42 -7.80
N TYR A 80 -25.30 -5.75 -8.65
CA TYR A 80 -24.05 -5.10 -8.26
C TYR A 80 -24.23 -4.19 -7.02
N ALA A 81 -25.33 -3.44 -6.94
CA ALA A 81 -25.60 -2.52 -5.84
C ALA A 81 -25.82 -3.20 -4.48
N LYS A 82 -26.13 -4.50 -4.47
CA LYS A 82 -26.38 -5.31 -3.27
C LYS A 82 -25.23 -6.26 -2.93
N ALA A 83 -24.20 -6.30 -3.77
CA ALA A 83 -23.06 -7.18 -3.57
C ALA A 83 -22.21 -6.71 -2.38
N GLU A 84 -21.74 -7.65 -1.56
CA GLU A 84 -20.77 -7.34 -0.49
C GLU A 84 -19.34 -7.20 -1.03
N GLN A 85 -19.02 -7.99 -2.07
CA GLN A 85 -17.73 -8.00 -2.73
C GLN A 85 -17.91 -8.12 -4.24
N VAL A 86 -16.93 -7.62 -4.99
CA VAL A 86 -16.87 -7.73 -6.43
C VAL A 86 -15.47 -8.09 -6.87
N ILE A 87 -15.39 -9.04 -7.80
CA ILE A 87 -14.21 -9.32 -8.61
C ILE A 87 -14.53 -8.77 -10.00
N ALA A 88 -13.86 -7.68 -10.35
CA ALA A 88 -14.02 -7.04 -11.65
C ALA A 88 -12.80 -7.33 -12.53
N THR A 89 -13.04 -7.73 -13.77
CA THR A 89 -11.97 -8.07 -14.72
C THR A 89 -12.27 -7.45 -16.08
N ILE A 90 -11.35 -6.66 -16.61
CA ILE A 90 -11.41 -6.25 -18.02
C ILE A 90 -10.92 -7.43 -18.86
N THR A 91 -11.76 -7.94 -19.76
CA THR A 91 -11.48 -9.15 -20.53
C THR A 91 -10.89 -8.83 -21.90
N ALA A 92 -11.33 -7.74 -22.53
CA ALA A 92 -10.79 -7.29 -23.80
C ALA A 92 -10.97 -5.78 -23.99
N VAL A 93 -10.06 -5.16 -24.75
CA VAL A 93 -10.23 -3.80 -25.24
C VAL A 93 -9.89 -3.74 -26.71
N ARG A 94 -10.79 -3.19 -27.52
CA ARG A 94 -10.64 -3.06 -28.98
C ARG A 94 -10.76 -1.59 -29.36
N ILE A 95 -9.90 -1.11 -30.25
CA ILE A 95 -9.91 0.28 -30.73
C ILE A 95 -10.19 0.27 -32.24
N ASN A 96 -11.40 0.67 -32.60
CA ASN A 96 -11.86 0.88 -33.98
C ASN A 96 -12.46 2.29 -34.07
N SER A 97 -11.63 3.34 -33.96
CA SER A 97 -12.03 4.70 -33.54
C SER A 97 -12.30 4.77 -32.04
N ALA A 98 -13.56 4.76 -31.61
CA ALA A 98 -13.91 4.75 -30.19
C ALA A 98 -13.52 3.39 -29.55
N PRO A 99 -12.90 3.39 -28.36
CA PRO A 99 -12.61 2.16 -27.62
C PRO A 99 -13.87 1.39 -27.22
N LEU A 100 -13.83 0.06 -27.40
CA LEU A 100 -14.82 -0.89 -26.91
C LEU A 100 -14.18 -1.76 -25.84
N VAL A 101 -14.71 -1.72 -24.63
CA VAL A 101 -14.20 -2.44 -23.45
C VAL A 101 -15.19 -3.52 -23.05
N ASP A 102 -14.74 -4.77 -23.03
CA ASP A 102 -15.47 -5.88 -22.46
C ASP A 102 -14.94 -6.17 -21.06
N PHE A 103 -15.85 -6.38 -20.10
CA PHE A 103 -15.48 -6.67 -18.72
C PHE A 103 -16.51 -7.56 -18.03
N THR A 104 -16.11 -8.18 -16.93
CA THR A 104 -16.97 -9.01 -16.09
C THR A 104 -17.00 -8.49 -14.67
N LEU A 105 -18.16 -8.65 -14.03
CA LEU A 105 -18.35 -8.47 -12.59
C LEU A 105 -18.90 -9.76 -12.02
N VAL A 106 -18.18 -10.34 -11.05
CA VAL A 106 -18.66 -11.52 -10.31
C VAL A 106 -18.53 -11.28 -8.81
N ASN A 107 -19.35 -11.95 -8.01
CA ASN A 107 -19.19 -11.95 -6.55
C ASN A 107 -18.12 -12.98 -6.10
N SER A 108 -17.94 -13.15 -4.79
CA SER A 108 -17.00 -14.11 -4.20
C SER A 108 -17.27 -15.57 -4.58
N ASP A 109 -18.51 -15.89 -4.94
CA ASP A 109 -18.94 -17.24 -5.36
C ASP A 109 -18.83 -17.45 -6.88
N GLY A 110 -18.33 -16.45 -7.61
CA GLY A 110 -18.20 -16.49 -9.07
C GLY A 110 -19.52 -16.27 -9.83
N MET A 111 -20.59 -15.88 -9.14
CA MET A 111 -21.86 -15.56 -9.80
C MET A 111 -21.80 -14.16 -10.42
N GLY A 112 -22.27 -14.04 -11.66
CA GLY A 112 -22.30 -12.78 -12.42
C GLY A 112 -23.18 -11.72 -11.78
N LEU A 113 -22.64 -10.51 -11.62
CA LEU A 113 -23.33 -9.36 -11.03
C LEU A 113 -23.98 -8.50 -12.11
N THR A 114 -25.28 -8.25 -12.01
CA THR A 114 -26.07 -7.47 -12.99
C THR A 114 -26.51 -6.11 -12.46
N GLY A 115 -27.12 -5.27 -13.29
CA GLY A 115 -27.76 -4.01 -12.89
C GLY A 115 -26.80 -2.83 -12.73
N LEU A 116 -25.56 -2.93 -13.23
CA LEU A 116 -24.66 -1.78 -13.30
C LEU A 116 -25.20 -0.75 -14.30
N THR A 117 -25.16 0.54 -13.94
CA THR A 117 -25.56 1.65 -14.83
C THR A 117 -24.42 2.65 -15.03
N ASN A 118 -24.54 3.52 -16.04
CA ASN A 118 -23.60 4.64 -16.25
C ASN A 118 -23.47 5.58 -15.05
N ALA A 119 -24.45 5.63 -14.13
CA ALA A 119 -24.32 6.41 -12.90
C ALA A 119 -23.22 5.85 -11.99
N ASN A 120 -22.96 4.55 -12.07
CA ASN A 120 -22.16 3.78 -11.14
C ASN A 120 -20.72 3.53 -11.61
N VAL A 121 -20.38 3.83 -12.87
CA VAL A 121 -19.09 3.46 -13.47
C VAL A 121 -18.41 4.64 -14.17
N ARG A 122 -17.08 4.70 -14.08
CA ARG A 122 -16.23 5.68 -14.77
C ARG A 122 -15.13 4.95 -15.51
N PHE A 123 -14.82 5.39 -16.73
CA PHE A 123 -13.80 4.78 -17.57
C PHE A 123 -12.66 5.76 -17.84
N HIS A 124 -11.45 5.22 -17.85
CA HIS A 124 -10.21 5.97 -18.05
C HIS A 124 -9.41 5.29 -19.15
N ILE A 125 -8.72 6.06 -19.99
CA ILE A 125 -7.83 5.52 -21.01
C ILE A 125 -6.63 6.44 -21.25
N ALA A 126 -5.44 5.86 -21.25
CA ALA A 126 -4.17 6.56 -21.46
C ALA A 126 -3.21 5.73 -22.31
N LYS A 127 -2.22 6.40 -22.90
CA LYS A 127 -1.03 5.76 -23.50
C LYS A 127 0.19 5.97 -22.60
N LEU A 128 1.11 5.00 -22.60
CA LEU A 128 2.42 5.14 -21.97
C LEU A 128 3.38 5.80 -22.96
N VAL A 129 3.73 7.06 -22.69
CA VAL A 129 4.70 7.80 -23.47
C VAL A 129 6.10 7.45 -22.96
N PRO A 130 7.01 6.99 -23.83
CA PRO A 130 8.40 6.76 -23.45
C PRO A 130 9.08 8.05 -22.99
N GLY A 131 10.01 7.92 -22.05
CA GLY A 131 10.89 9.04 -21.69
C GLY A 131 11.90 9.34 -22.80
N THR A 132 12.22 10.61 -23.00
CA THR A 132 13.23 11.09 -23.94
C THR A 132 14.09 12.16 -23.26
N ASP A 133 15.35 12.31 -23.68
CA ASP A 133 16.23 13.37 -23.17
C ASP A 133 16.30 13.44 -21.62
N GLY A 134 16.41 12.26 -20.98
CA GLY A 134 16.49 12.12 -19.52
C GLY A 134 15.14 12.11 -18.80
N ASP A 135 14.05 12.47 -19.48
CA ASP A 135 12.71 12.40 -18.89
C ASP A 135 12.32 10.96 -18.53
N SER A 136 11.53 10.83 -17.47
CA SER A 136 10.84 9.58 -17.17
C SER A 136 9.71 9.32 -18.15
N SER A 137 9.41 8.05 -18.45
CA SER A 137 8.13 7.69 -19.08
C SER A 137 6.93 8.24 -18.30
N TYR A 138 5.79 8.44 -18.94
CA TYR A 138 4.59 8.93 -18.25
C TYR A 138 3.30 8.47 -18.94
N TRP A 139 2.21 8.44 -18.18
CA TRP A 139 0.89 8.15 -18.71
C TRP A 139 0.24 9.42 -19.26
N GLN A 140 -0.16 9.42 -20.53
CA GLN A 140 -0.91 10.52 -21.13
C GLN A 140 -2.37 10.11 -21.31
N SER A 141 -3.27 10.71 -20.53
CA SER A 141 -4.72 10.51 -20.69
C SER A 141 -5.20 11.06 -22.02
N TYR A 142 -6.14 10.35 -22.66
CA TYR A 142 -6.92 10.88 -23.80
C TYR A 142 -8.11 11.72 -23.34
N VAL A 143 -8.63 11.46 -22.14
CA VAL A 143 -9.79 12.15 -21.58
C VAL A 143 -9.30 13.25 -20.65
N ASN A 144 -9.40 14.50 -21.11
CA ASN A 144 -8.93 15.69 -20.41
C ASN A 144 -10.03 16.76 -20.38
N ARG A 145 -10.00 17.65 -19.40
CA ARG A 145 -10.87 18.83 -19.31
C ARG A 145 -10.05 20.08 -19.06
N LEU A 146 -10.61 21.22 -19.44
CA LEU A 146 -10.19 22.51 -18.91
C LEU A 146 -10.70 22.65 -17.48
N ALA A 147 -9.79 22.87 -16.55
CA ALA A 147 -10.08 23.13 -15.15
C ALA A 147 -9.95 24.64 -14.91
N VAL A 148 -11.10 25.29 -14.73
CA VAL A 148 -11.19 26.73 -14.46
C VAL A 148 -11.18 26.94 -12.95
N PRO A 149 -10.31 27.82 -12.41
CA PRO A 149 -10.30 28.09 -10.97
C PRO A 149 -11.57 28.82 -10.55
N SER A 150 -12.22 28.30 -9.51
CA SER A 150 -13.46 28.85 -8.94
C SER A 150 -13.20 29.68 -7.68
N VAL A 151 -12.17 29.33 -6.90
CA VAL A 151 -11.79 29.99 -5.65
C VAL A 151 -10.84 31.16 -5.92
N ASN A 152 -9.90 30.97 -6.84
CA ASN A 152 -8.90 31.97 -7.22
C ASN A 152 -9.00 32.30 -8.71
N PRO A 153 -10.02 33.08 -9.16
CA PRO A 153 -10.28 33.31 -10.58
C PRO A 153 -9.15 34.00 -11.37
N ASP A 154 -8.18 34.60 -10.68
CA ASP A 154 -7.00 35.23 -11.30
C ASP A 154 -5.95 34.21 -11.75
N LYS A 155 -6.04 32.95 -11.28
CA LYS A 155 -5.18 31.85 -11.73
C LYS A 155 -5.55 31.44 -13.17
N PRO A 156 -4.60 30.94 -13.96
CA PRO A 156 -4.89 30.46 -15.30
C PRO A 156 -5.82 29.24 -15.26
N THR A 157 -6.55 29.04 -16.36
CA THR A 157 -7.22 27.76 -16.61
C THR A 157 -6.18 26.74 -17.02
N ASP A 158 -6.24 25.55 -16.41
CA ASP A 158 -5.27 24.48 -16.61
C ASP A 158 -5.90 23.22 -17.20
N ILE A 159 -5.06 22.26 -17.60
CA ILE A 159 -5.49 20.93 -18.02
C ILE A 159 -5.58 20.03 -16.79
N GLN A 160 -6.61 19.19 -16.79
CA GLN A 160 -6.71 18.05 -15.87
C GLN A 160 -7.24 16.82 -16.60
N ALA A 161 -6.50 15.72 -16.51
CA ALA A 161 -7.00 14.42 -16.90
C ALA A 161 -8.23 14.04 -16.06
N THR A 162 -9.16 13.30 -16.66
CA THR A 162 -10.41 12.92 -16.02
C THR A 162 -10.94 11.59 -16.56
N ALA A 163 -12.16 11.23 -16.17
CA ALA A 163 -12.83 10.01 -16.59
C ALA A 163 -13.97 10.31 -17.56
N GLU A 164 -14.24 9.37 -18.46
CA GLU A 164 -15.47 9.34 -19.25
C GLU A 164 -16.61 8.69 -18.45
N ARG A 165 -17.85 9.13 -18.72
CA ARG A 165 -19.06 8.56 -18.09
C ARG A 165 -20.30 8.55 -18.98
N ASP A 166 -20.17 9.00 -20.22
CA ASP A 166 -21.27 9.30 -21.15
C ASP A 166 -21.27 8.40 -22.39
N GLY A 167 -20.34 7.44 -22.50
CA GLY A 167 -20.43 6.32 -23.42
C GLY A 167 -21.60 5.36 -23.16
N THR A 168 -21.72 4.34 -24.01
CA THR A 168 -22.82 3.37 -23.99
C THR A 168 -22.41 2.12 -23.22
N LEU A 169 -23.04 1.89 -22.07
CA LEU A 169 -22.91 0.65 -21.28
C LEU A 169 -24.03 -0.33 -21.63
N THR A 170 -23.65 -1.57 -21.92
CA THR A 170 -24.55 -2.70 -22.14
C THR A 170 -24.31 -3.77 -21.07
N ASP A 171 -25.34 -4.08 -20.28
CA ASP A 171 -25.40 -5.23 -19.40
C ASP A 171 -25.99 -6.42 -20.17
N HIS A 172 -25.26 -7.53 -20.25
CA HIS A 172 -25.70 -8.73 -20.97
C HIS A 172 -26.56 -9.67 -20.11
N GLY A 173 -26.77 -9.32 -18.83
CA GLY A 173 -27.66 -10.02 -17.91
C GLY A 173 -27.04 -11.25 -17.22
N ASP A 174 -25.75 -11.49 -17.41
CA ASP A 174 -25.01 -12.65 -16.89
C ASP A 174 -23.72 -12.27 -16.13
N GLY A 175 -23.54 -10.98 -15.82
CA GLY A 175 -22.34 -10.43 -15.21
C GLY A 175 -21.25 -10.03 -16.21
N THR A 176 -21.47 -10.22 -17.51
CA THR A 176 -20.64 -9.65 -18.56
C THR A 176 -21.22 -8.31 -19.03
N TYR A 177 -20.33 -7.39 -19.39
CA TYR A 177 -20.67 -6.05 -19.82
C TYR A 177 -19.79 -5.62 -20.99
N THR A 178 -20.34 -4.72 -21.80
CA THR A 178 -19.58 -4.01 -22.82
C THR A 178 -19.80 -2.50 -22.65
N TYR A 179 -18.71 -1.73 -22.70
CA TYR A 179 -18.74 -0.28 -22.73
C TYR A 179 -18.11 0.24 -24.03
N LEU A 180 -18.90 0.98 -24.80
CA LEU A 180 -18.42 1.74 -25.95
C LEU A 180 -18.19 3.18 -25.52
N PHE A 181 -16.94 3.64 -25.60
CA PHE A 181 -16.60 5.03 -25.32
C PHE A 181 -17.34 5.98 -26.26
N ASN A 182 -17.75 7.13 -25.74
CA ASN A 182 -18.18 8.29 -26.55
C ASN A 182 -16.96 9.02 -27.14
N THR A 183 -15.86 9.07 -26.38
CA THR A 183 -14.59 9.66 -26.83
C THR A 183 -13.93 8.79 -27.89
N ASP A 184 -13.75 9.37 -29.08
CA ASP A 184 -12.93 8.77 -30.13
C ASP A 184 -11.47 9.16 -29.94
N ILE A 185 -10.69 8.25 -29.34
CA ILE A 185 -9.28 8.50 -29.02
C ILE A 185 -8.41 8.69 -30.27
N ALA A 186 -8.87 8.29 -31.46
CA ALA A 186 -8.13 8.48 -32.69
C ALA A 186 -8.17 9.93 -33.21
N GLN A 187 -9.03 10.79 -32.65
CA GLN A 187 -9.33 12.13 -33.19
C GLN A 187 -9.26 13.25 -32.12
N ILE A 188 -8.47 13.06 -31.06
CA ILE A 188 -8.41 14.01 -29.93
C ILE A 188 -7.59 15.25 -30.27
N THR A 189 -8.29 16.39 -30.34
CA THR A 189 -7.69 17.71 -30.58
C THR A 189 -7.95 18.72 -29.46
N THR A 190 -8.99 18.51 -28.64
CA THR A 190 -9.41 19.42 -27.58
C THR A 190 -9.78 18.65 -26.31
N PRO A 191 -9.58 19.23 -25.11
CA PRO A 191 -8.92 20.51 -24.85
C PRO A 191 -7.39 20.43 -24.95
N LEU A 192 -6.85 19.22 -25.00
CA LEU A 192 -5.44 18.92 -25.23
C LEU A 192 -5.37 17.97 -26.43
N ALA A 193 -4.57 18.31 -27.45
CA ALA A 193 -4.34 17.41 -28.57
C ALA A 193 -3.51 16.20 -28.12
N VAL A 194 -4.02 14.99 -28.32
CA VAL A 194 -3.34 13.75 -27.95
C VAL A 194 -3.39 12.78 -29.12
N SER A 195 -2.27 12.60 -29.81
CA SER A 195 -2.17 11.68 -30.94
C SER A 195 -2.34 10.23 -30.51
N PHE A 196 -3.14 9.46 -31.22
CA PHE A 196 -3.24 8.02 -31.05
C PHE A 196 -2.03 7.32 -31.68
N GLU A 197 -1.31 6.55 -30.87
CA GLU A 197 -0.10 5.83 -31.29
C GLU A 197 -0.26 4.33 -31.00
N PRO A 198 -0.76 3.53 -31.96
CA PRO A 198 -1.26 2.17 -31.69
C PRO A 198 -0.17 1.15 -31.32
N LEU A 199 1.11 1.52 -31.46
CA LEU A 199 2.26 0.68 -31.10
C LEU A 199 2.73 0.91 -29.64
N LEU A 200 2.28 1.97 -28.98
CA LEU A 200 2.57 2.19 -27.57
C LEU A 200 1.64 1.37 -26.68
N THR A 201 2.12 1.01 -25.49
CA THR A 201 1.27 0.44 -24.45
C THR A 201 0.15 1.43 -24.11
N HIS A 202 -1.07 0.92 -24.04
CA HIS A 202 -2.25 1.64 -23.55
C HIS A 202 -2.75 0.97 -22.29
N ARG A 203 -3.38 1.78 -21.43
CA ARG A 203 -4.07 1.31 -20.23
C ARG A 203 -5.50 1.80 -20.23
N VAL A 204 -6.44 0.89 -19.96
CA VAL A 204 -7.81 1.23 -19.52
C VAL A 204 -7.92 0.96 -18.04
N GLY A 205 -8.56 1.87 -17.32
CA GLY A 205 -8.95 1.70 -15.92
C GLY A 205 -10.45 1.92 -15.75
N ILE A 206 -11.08 1.17 -14.86
CA ILE A 206 -12.50 1.35 -14.52
C ILE A 206 -12.62 1.69 -13.04
N ARG A 207 -13.51 2.62 -12.69
CA ARG A 207 -13.87 2.89 -11.30
C ARG A 207 -15.37 2.66 -11.08
N PHE A 208 -15.72 1.84 -10.09
CA PHE A 208 -17.10 1.52 -9.73
C PHE A 208 -17.59 2.24 -8.46
N SER A 209 -18.92 2.32 -8.27
CA SER A 209 -19.58 2.89 -7.08
C SER A 209 -21.06 2.58 -6.98
N GLY A 210 -21.67 2.85 -5.82
CA GLY A 210 -23.06 2.46 -5.55
C GLY A 210 -23.19 0.98 -5.21
N GLY A 211 -22.05 0.30 -5.06
CA GLY A 211 -21.84 -1.06 -4.61
C GLY A 211 -20.37 -1.17 -4.13
N PRO A 212 -19.80 -2.38 -4.07
CA PRO A 212 -18.43 -2.58 -3.62
C PRO A 212 -17.43 -1.94 -4.60
N VAL A 213 -16.35 -1.38 -4.07
CA VAL A 213 -15.33 -0.65 -4.82
C VAL A 213 -14.32 -1.61 -5.43
N SER A 214 -14.00 -1.40 -6.71
CA SER A 214 -12.95 -2.10 -7.43
C SER A 214 -12.41 -1.20 -8.54
N ASN A 215 -11.13 -1.36 -8.89
CA ASN A 215 -10.42 -0.53 -9.86
C ASN A 215 -9.61 -1.39 -10.85
N PRO A 216 -10.24 -2.24 -11.68
CA PRO A 216 -9.50 -3.08 -12.61
C PRO A 216 -8.81 -2.22 -13.67
N SER A 217 -7.62 -2.65 -14.09
CA SER A 217 -6.85 -2.07 -15.17
C SER A 217 -6.49 -3.12 -16.23
N TYR A 218 -6.22 -2.65 -17.46
CA TYR A 218 -5.88 -3.51 -18.58
C TYR A 218 -4.85 -2.83 -19.48
N ASP A 219 -3.67 -3.45 -19.55
CA ASP A 219 -2.56 -2.99 -20.39
C ASP A 219 -2.40 -3.86 -21.63
N TRP A 220 -2.23 -3.20 -22.77
CA TRP A 220 -2.00 -3.86 -24.05
C TRP A 220 -1.42 -2.91 -25.09
N ILE A 221 -0.92 -3.45 -26.19
CA ILE A 221 -0.58 -2.69 -27.40
C ILE A 221 -1.75 -2.79 -28.40
N PRO A 222 -2.44 -1.70 -28.76
CA PRO A 222 -3.59 -1.73 -29.66
C PRO A 222 -3.34 -2.40 -31.02
N ALA A 223 -2.19 -2.13 -31.65
CA ALA A 223 -1.86 -2.64 -32.98
C ALA A 223 -1.73 -4.17 -33.03
N THR A 224 -1.23 -4.78 -31.95
CA THR A 224 -0.89 -6.20 -31.89
C THR A 224 -1.83 -7.00 -30.99
N GLN A 225 -2.62 -6.31 -30.16
CA GLN A 225 -3.40 -6.88 -29.06
C GLN A 225 -2.53 -7.64 -28.03
N SER A 226 -1.21 -7.45 -28.06
CA SER A 226 -0.30 -8.09 -27.12
C SER A 226 -0.46 -7.49 -25.74
N ARG A 227 -0.46 -8.35 -24.72
CA ARG A 227 -0.36 -8.00 -23.31
C ARG A 227 0.95 -8.43 -22.67
N THR A 228 1.80 -9.10 -23.43
CA THR A 228 3.07 -9.64 -22.97
C THR A 228 4.21 -8.99 -23.74
N GLY A 229 5.36 -8.81 -23.07
CA GLY A 229 6.50 -8.12 -23.67
C GLY A 229 6.19 -6.68 -24.08
N ILE A 230 5.31 -6.01 -23.33
CA ILE A 230 4.93 -4.61 -23.54
C ILE A 230 5.77 -3.70 -22.64
N ALA A 231 5.80 -2.40 -22.92
CA ALA A 231 6.40 -1.43 -22.00
C ALA A 231 5.48 -1.25 -20.78
N HIS A 232 6.05 -1.19 -19.59
CA HIS A 232 5.36 -1.00 -18.31
C HIS A 232 5.78 0.29 -17.62
N ARG A 233 5.00 0.69 -16.61
CA ARG A 233 5.36 1.76 -15.66
C ARG A 233 4.82 1.39 -14.28
N ASP A 234 5.20 0.21 -13.81
CA ASP A 234 4.78 -0.37 -12.54
C ASP A 234 5.85 -0.06 -11.49
N ILE A 235 5.75 1.13 -10.88
CA ILE A 235 6.78 1.73 -10.00
C ILE A 235 6.56 1.41 -8.51
N VAL A 236 5.28 1.35 -8.09
CA VAL A 236 4.87 1.14 -6.70
C VAL A 236 3.64 0.25 -6.64
N ALA A 237 3.55 -0.58 -5.61
CA ALA A 237 2.48 -1.55 -5.40
C ALA A 237 1.55 -1.16 -4.25
N ASN A 238 0.25 -1.48 -4.34
CA ASN A 238 -0.81 -1.04 -3.42
C ASN A 238 -0.47 -1.40 -1.97
N GLU A 239 0.14 -2.58 -1.79
CA GLU A 239 0.55 -3.13 -0.51
C GLU A 239 1.63 -2.28 0.17
N SER A 240 2.55 -1.68 -0.59
CA SER A 240 3.58 -0.79 -0.06
C SER A 240 2.95 0.44 0.62
N CYS A 241 1.91 1.02 0.01
CA CYS A 241 1.16 2.13 0.60
C CYS A 241 0.34 1.68 1.82
N ASN A 242 -0.31 0.52 1.71
CA ASN A 242 -1.19 -0.01 2.75
C ASN A 242 -0.46 -0.44 4.03
N SER A 243 0.87 -0.57 3.99
CA SER A 243 1.71 -0.74 5.19
C SER A 243 1.46 0.35 6.26
N CYS A 244 1.09 1.56 5.83
CA CYS A 244 0.72 2.67 6.71
C CYS A 244 -0.78 3.04 6.59
N HIS A 245 -1.38 2.91 5.41
CA HIS A 245 -2.73 3.38 5.14
C HIS A 245 -3.85 2.37 5.44
N GLN A 246 -3.55 1.13 5.83
CA GLN A 246 -4.48 -0.01 5.91
C GLN A 246 -5.12 -0.32 4.55
N THR A 247 -6.01 0.54 4.08
CA THR A 247 -6.58 0.53 2.73
C THR A 247 -6.65 1.97 2.25
N LEU A 248 -5.69 2.37 1.41
CA LEU A 248 -5.69 3.67 0.78
C LEU A 248 -6.91 3.81 -0.14
N ALA A 249 -7.74 4.81 0.11
CA ALA A 249 -8.93 5.08 -0.68
C ALA A 249 -9.15 6.59 -0.82
N ALA A 250 -9.12 7.09 -2.06
CA ALA A 250 -9.20 8.50 -2.40
C ALA A 250 -10.52 8.86 -3.11
N HIS A 251 -10.80 10.16 -3.20
CA HIS A 251 -11.98 10.74 -3.87
C HIS A 251 -13.32 10.11 -3.46
N GLY A 252 -13.60 10.10 -2.15
CA GLY A 252 -14.82 9.47 -1.61
C GLY A 252 -14.72 7.95 -1.44
N GLY A 253 -13.50 7.42 -1.49
CA GLY A 253 -13.20 6.00 -1.28
C GLY A 253 -13.33 5.14 -2.53
N TYR A 254 -13.49 5.74 -3.71
CA TYR A 254 -13.74 5.00 -4.96
C TYR A 254 -12.47 4.67 -5.76
N TYR A 255 -11.35 5.30 -5.42
CA TYR A 255 -10.07 5.07 -6.05
C TYR A 255 -9.10 4.48 -5.03
N ASN A 256 -8.65 3.25 -5.26
CA ASN A 256 -7.81 2.49 -4.34
C ASN A 256 -6.69 1.69 -5.04
N ASP A 257 -6.47 1.94 -6.33
CA ASP A 257 -5.47 1.22 -7.12
C ASP A 257 -4.54 2.18 -7.86
N MET A 258 -3.22 2.02 -7.68
CA MET A 258 -2.25 2.93 -8.29
C MET A 258 -2.23 2.87 -9.80
N GLN A 259 -2.61 1.75 -10.40
CA GLN A 259 -2.68 1.61 -11.84
C GLN A 259 -3.77 2.51 -12.44
N VAL A 260 -4.78 2.87 -11.65
CA VAL A 260 -5.84 3.83 -12.04
C VAL A 260 -5.51 5.26 -11.60
N CYS A 261 -4.87 5.47 -10.45
CA CYS A 261 -4.46 6.79 -9.98
C CYS A 261 -3.65 7.55 -11.04
N VAL A 262 -2.66 6.87 -11.63
CA VAL A 262 -1.73 7.46 -12.62
C VAL A 262 -2.39 7.83 -13.95
N LEU A 263 -3.62 7.38 -14.21
CA LEU A 263 -4.36 7.77 -15.41
C LEU A 263 -4.86 9.22 -15.33
N CYS A 264 -5.08 9.74 -14.12
CA CYS A 264 -5.44 11.15 -13.90
C CYS A 264 -4.28 11.96 -13.32
N HIS A 265 -3.52 11.37 -12.39
CA HIS A 265 -2.36 11.99 -11.78
C HIS A 265 -1.12 11.80 -12.65
N ASN A 266 -1.02 12.63 -13.69
CA ASN A 266 0.04 12.60 -14.67
C ASN A 266 0.56 14.02 -14.94
N PRO A 267 1.67 14.19 -15.71
CA PRO A 267 2.35 15.48 -15.85
C PRO A 267 1.50 16.62 -16.40
N VAL A 268 0.40 16.35 -17.11
CA VAL A 268 -0.45 17.41 -17.67
C VAL A 268 -1.54 17.90 -16.72
N SER A 269 -1.70 17.26 -15.55
CA SER A 269 -2.74 17.62 -14.58
C SER A 269 -2.23 18.62 -13.55
N THR A 270 -2.93 19.74 -13.40
CA THR A 270 -2.64 20.81 -12.41
C THR A 270 -3.91 21.17 -11.65
N GLU A 271 -3.83 21.42 -10.34
CA GLU A 271 -4.97 21.94 -9.57
C GLU A 271 -5.12 23.44 -9.82
N PRO A 272 -6.23 23.91 -10.44
CA PRO A 272 -6.29 25.28 -10.97
C PRO A 272 -6.31 26.37 -9.89
N ASN A 273 -6.87 26.10 -8.71
CA ASN A 273 -7.01 27.14 -7.68
C ASN A 273 -5.69 27.45 -6.98
N SER A 274 -4.86 26.45 -6.72
CA SER A 274 -3.53 26.60 -6.12
C SER A 274 -2.44 26.76 -7.18
N GLY A 275 -2.58 26.10 -8.33
CA GLY A 275 -1.58 26.00 -9.39
C GLY A 275 -0.57 24.86 -9.18
N VAL A 276 -0.78 23.98 -8.19
CA VAL A 276 0.14 22.88 -7.92
C VAL A 276 -0.03 21.73 -8.91
N SER A 277 1.08 21.08 -9.26
CA SER A 277 1.03 19.87 -10.10
C SER A 277 0.31 18.73 -9.38
N LEU A 278 -0.51 18.02 -10.14
CA LEU A 278 -1.17 16.78 -9.71
C LEU A 278 -0.48 15.54 -10.31
N ASP A 279 0.70 15.68 -10.92
CA ASP A 279 1.50 14.52 -11.34
C ASP A 279 1.76 13.60 -10.15
N PHE A 280 1.53 12.30 -10.29
CA PHE A 280 1.55 11.35 -9.18
C PHE A 280 2.88 11.41 -8.42
N LYS A 281 4.01 11.47 -9.15
CA LYS A 281 5.34 11.52 -8.54
C LYS A 281 5.57 12.81 -7.74
N VAL A 282 5.05 13.95 -8.21
CA VAL A 282 5.20 15.24 -7.53
C VAL A 282 4.27 15.30 -6.33
N MET A 283 3.00 14.99 -6.54
CA MET A 283 1.95 15.09 -5.53
C MET A 283 2.25 14.18 -4.33
N ILE A 284 2.58 12.91 -4.58
CA ILE A 284 2.79 11.93 -3.50
C ILE A 284 4.04 12.28 -2.69
N HIS A 285 5.14 12.68 -3.34
CA HIS A 285 6.34 13.12 -2.61
C HIS A 285 6.04 14.36 -1.77
N LYS A 286 5.38 15.40 -2.32
CA LYS A 286 5.04 16.60 -1.55
C LYS A 286 4.12 16.32 -0.36
N ILE A 287 3.09 15.47 -0.53
CA ILE A 287 2.20 15.07 0.57
C ILE A 287 2.99 14.43 1.71
N HIS A 288 3.90 13.50 1.39
CA HIS A 288 4.64 12.77 2.42
C HIS A 288 5.80 13.59 3.00
N GLN A 289 6.41 14.47 2.22
CA GLN A 289 7.39 15.41 2.75
C GLN A 289 6.71 16.41 3.70
N GLY A 290 5.49 16.88 3.38
CA GLY A 290 4.58 17.54 4.31
C GLY A 290 5.22 18.69 5.09
N SER A 291 5.23 18.59 6.41
CA SER A 291 5.83 19.56 7.34
C SER A 291 7.34 19.72 7.22
N ASP A 292 8.03 18.76 6.60
CA ASP A 292 9.46 18.80 6.32
C ASP A 292 9.79 19.37 4.91
N LEU A 293 8.79 19.83 4.14
CA LEU A 293 9.05 20.52 2.86
C LEU A 293 9.80 21.83 3.13
N PRO A 294 10.91 22.11 2.42
CA PRO A 294 11.62 23.38 2.56
C PRO A 294 10.71 24.61 2.39
N SER A 295 9.82 24.60 1.41
CA SER A 295 8.82 25.67 1.22
C SER A 295 7.92 25.87 2.45
N VAL A 296 7.40 24.77 3.02
CA VAL A 296 6.54 24.77 4.22
C VAL A 296 7.30 25.29 5.44
N ILE A 297 8.55 24.86 5.63
CA ILE A 297 9.44 25.37 6.68
C ILE A 297 9.65 26.89 6.54
N HIS A 298 9.71 27.39 5.31
CA HIS A 298 9.85 28.83 5.00
C HIS A 298 8.51 29.58 4.95
N GLY A 299 7.39 28.95 5.31
CA GLY A 299 6.09 29.59 5.49
C GLY A 299 5.17 29.57 4.27
N GLU A 300 5.53 28.85 3.20
CA GLU A 300 4.68 28.63 2.02
C GLU A 300 3.97 27.27 2.13
N PRO A 301 2.65 27.23 2.38
CA PRO A 301 1.96 25.97 2.64
C PRO A 301 1.73 25.16 1.36
N TYR A 302 1.74 23.83 1.48
CA TYR A 302 1.37 22.93 0.38
C TYR A 302 -0.12 22.57 0.45
N GLN A 303 -0.90 23.22 -0.41
CA GLN A 303 -2.36 23.21 -0.36
C GLN A 303 -2.97 22.78 -1.71
N VAL A 304 -4.04 21.98 -1.63
CA VAL A 304 -4.78 21.48 -2.80
C VAL A 304 -6.27 21.70 -2.57
N TYR A 305 -7.00 22.16 -3.59
CA TYR A 305 -8.46 22.23 -3.53
C TYR A 305 -9.09 20.91 -4.04
N GLY A 306 -9.84 20.26 -3.16
CA GLY A 306 -10.50 18.98 -3.41
C GLY A 306 -11.96 19.12 -3.88
N PHE A 307 -12.77 18.10 -3.61
CA PHE A 307 -14.18 18.07 -4.00
C PHE A 307 -14.98 19.23 -3.39
N GLY A 308 -15.74 19.95 -4.22
CA GLY A 308 -16.53 21.10 -3.79
C GLY A 308 -15.68 22.29 -3.33
N ASP A 309 -14.48 22.44 -3.91
CA ASP A 309 -13.53 23.51 -3.62
C ASP A 309 -13.08 23.56 -2.15
N ARG A 310 -13.12 22.41 -1.48
CA ARG A 310 -12.60 22.28 -0.12
C ARG A 310 -11.08 22.34 -0.14
N LEU A 311 -10.52 23.33 0.54
CA LEU A 311 -9.09 23.40 0.81
C LEU A 311 -8.64 22.20 1.67
N ILE A 312 -7.60 21.52 1.21
CA ILE A 312 -6.88 20.47 1.92
C ILE A 312 -5.45 20.94 2.08
N ASP A 313 -5.02 21.10 3.33
CA ASP A 313 -3.66 21.51 3.68
C ASP A 313 -2.83 20.30 4.08
N PHE A 314 -1.76 20.04 3.33
CA PHE A 314 -0.84 18.93 3.59
C PHE A 314 0.40 19.37 4.37
N SER A 315 0.50 20.65 4.75
CA SER A 315 1.66 21.21 5.46
C SER A 315 1.83 20.65 6.88
N GLU A 316 0.78 20.09 7.47
CA GLU A 316 0.84 19.46 8.79
C GLU A 316 1.10 17.94 8.74
N VAL A 317 1.24 17.35 7.54
CA VAL A 317 1.56 15.93 7.42
C VAL A 317 2.97 15.68 7.95
N ILE A 318 3.09 14.69 8.83
CA ILE A 318 4.37 14.24 9.38
C ILE A 318 4.60 12.81 8.90
N PHE A 319 5.63 12.60 8.08
CA PHE A 319 6.03 11.25 7.70
C PHE A 319 6.58 10.51 8.92
N PRO A 320 6.13 9.27 9.21
CA PRO A 320 6.54 8.56 10.42
C PRO A 320 7.98 8.03 10.38
N GLN A 321 8.67 8.20 9.24
CA GLN A 321 10.04 7.74 9.02
C GLN A 321 10.92 8.88 8.50
N ASP A 322 12.21 8.62 8.39
CA ASP A 322 13.12 9.48 7.62
C ASP A 322 12.73 9.42 6.13
N SER A 323 12.55 10.56 5.48
CA SER A 323 12.09 10.63 4.08
C SER A 323 13.10 10.06 3.08
N ARG A 324 14.36 9.89 3.48
CA ARG A 324 15.39 9.17 2.69
C ARG A 324 15.11 7.67 2.59
N ASN A 325 14.17 7.11 3.35
CA ASN A 325 13.80 5.70 3.27
C ASN A 325 12.91 5.41 2.04
N CYS A 326 13.43 5.65 0.83
CA CYS A 326 12.74 5.45 -0.45
C CYS A 326 12.16 4.03 -0.58
N GLY A 327 12.89 3.05 -0.01
CA GLY A 327 12.51 1.65 0.11
C GLY A 327 11.15 1.40 0.78
N THR A 328 10.60 2.39 1.50
CA THR A 328 9.26 2.29 2.11
C THR A 328 8.16 2.17 1.07
N CYS A 329 8.33 2.84 -0.08
CA CYS A 329 7.36 2.84 -1.17
C CYS A 329 7.91 2.14 -2.42
N HIS A 330 9.17 2.41 -2.75
CA HIS A 330 9.83 1.89 -3.94
C HIS A 330 10.58 0.61 -3.64
N ALA A 331 10.41 -0.39 -4.48
CA ALA A 331 11.16 -1.63 -4.38
C ALA A 331 11.26 -2.27 -5.75
N GLY A 332 12.47 -2.28 -6.31
CA GLY A 332 12.81 -3.06 -7.48
C GLY A 332 13.85 -4.12 -7.15
N THR A 333 14.26 -4.88 -8.16
CA THR A 333 15.21 -5.98 -7.97
C THR A 333 16.60 -5.49 -7.55
N ALA A 334 17.00 -4.29 -7.97
CA ALA A 334 18.29 -3.72 -7.63
C ALA A 334 18.29 -3.03 -6.26
N THR A 335 17.25 -2.28 -5.92
CA THR A 335 17.18 -1.52 -4.66
C THR A 335 16.57 -2.31 -3.50
N GLN A 336 15.79 -3.36 -3.80
CA GLN A 336 15.07 -4.19 -2.84
C GLN A 336 14.09 -3.38 -1.95
N SER A 337 13.38 -4.08 -1.06
CA SER A 337 12.47 -3.46 -0.08
C SER A 337 13.24 -2.75 1.04
N ALA A 338 12.59 -1.81 1.72
CA ALA A 338 13.18 -1.21 2.93
C ALA A 338 13.45 -2.25 4.02
N LYS A 339 14.49 -1.98 4.81
CA LYS A 339 14.95 -2.87 5.89
C LYS A 339 14.11 -2.79 7.17
N ILE A 340 13.38 -1.68 7.35
CA ILE A 340 12.50 -1.46 8.51
C ILE A 340 11.04 -1.82 8.17
N HIS A 341 10.61 -1.54 6.94
CA HIS A 341 9.26 -1.82 6.47
C HIS A 341 9.28 -2.55 5.13
N THR A 342 8.49 -3.62 5.02
CA THR A 342 8.40 -4.38 3.79
C THR A 342 7.52 -3.65 2.77
N SER A 343 8.13 -3.27 1.65
CA SER A 343 7.46 -2.86 0.42
C SER A 343 7.45 -4.01 -0.59
N THR A 344 6.46 -4.02 -1.47
CA THR A 344 6.32 -5.06 -2.49
C THR A 344 7.17 -4.72 -3.72
N LEU A 345 7.94 -5.72 -4.19
CA LEU A 345 8.74 -5.58 -5.41
C LEU A 345 7.83 -5.34 -6.63
N THR A 346 8.25 -4.40 -7.47
CA THR A 346 7.58 -4.07 -8.73
C THR A 346 8.57 -4.08 -9.88
N GLN A 347 8.07 -4.23 -11.10
CA GLN A 347 8.91 -4.38 -12.30
C GLN A 347 9.79 -3.16 -12.55
N ASP A 348 9.24 -1.96 -12.36
CA ASP A 348 9.93 -0.69 -12.60
C ASP A 348 10.28 0.01 -11.27
N GLY A 349 10.31 -0.75 -10.18
CA GLY A 349 10.51 -0.23 -8.82
C GLY A 349 11.88 0.37 -8.57
N ASP A 350 12.86 0.13 -9.44
CA ASP A 350 14.21 0.72 -9.38
C ASP A 350 14.28 2.13 -10.00
N ASN A 351 13.22 2.58 -10.71
CA ASN A 351 13.21 3.87 -11.43
C ASN A 351 13.48 5.09 -10.54
N TRP A 352 13.15 5.04 -9.24
CA TRP A 352 13.44 6.16 -8.32
C TRP A 352 14.95 6.45 -8.22
N ALA A 353 15.79 5.42 -8.38
CA ALA A 353 17.24 5.53 -8.31
C ALA A 353 17.89 5.75 -9.68
N GLU A 354 17.23 5.30 -10.75
CA GLU A 354 17.81 5.22 -12.10
C GLU A 354 17.36 6.37 -13.02
N VAL A 355 16.21 7.00 -12.75
CA VAL A 355 15.60 8.00 -13.65
C VAL A 355 15.42 9.34 -12.93
N PRO A 356 16.52 10.07 -12.64
CA PRO A 356 16.44 11.38 -12.00
C PRO A 356 15.74 12.38 -12.91
N SER A 357 14.83 13.17 -12.34
CA SER A 357 14.10 14.23 -13.05
C SER A 357 13.83 15.41 -12.13
N ARG A 358 13.84 16.62 -12.69
CA ARG A 358 13.58 17.88 -11.99
C ARG A 358 12.26 17.85 -11.24
N GLU A 359 11.22 17.26 -11.84
CA GLU A 359 9.90 17.17 -11.24
C GLU A 359 9.89 16.26 -10.01
N ALA A 360 10.54 15.09 -10.08
CA ALA A 360 10.58 14.15 -8.96
C ALA A 360 11.47 14.65 -7.82
N CYS A 361 12.66 15.18 -8.14
CA CYS A 361 13.61 15.71 -7.16
C CYS A 361 13.09 16.99 -6.51
N GLY A 362 12.55 17.92 -7.31
CA GLY A 362 11.94 19.17 -6.84
C GLY A 362 10.62 18.99 -6.09
N ALA A 363 10.11 17.76 -5.98
CA ALA A 363 8.97 17.48 -5.13
C ALA A 363 9.34 17.47 -3.64
N CYS A 364 10.55 17.04 -3.29
CA CYS A 364 11.07 17.11 -1.91
C CYS A 364 12.05 18.28 -1.73
N HIS A 365 12.91 18.53 -2.72
CA HIS A 365 13.85 19.66 -2.75
C HIS A 365 13.21 20.87 -3.43
N ASP A 366 12.10 21.36 -2.86
CA ASP A 366 11.21 22.28 -3.55
C ASP A 366 11.56 23.77 -3.44
N ASP A 367 12.66 24.07 -2.76
CA ASP A 367 13.35 25.37 -2.75
C ASP A 367 14.58 25.39 -3.67
N LEU A 368 14.88 24.28 -4.36
CA LEU A 368 16.00 24.18 -5.29
C LEU A 368 15.70 24.91 -6.60
N ASP A 369 16.57 25.86 -6.96
CA ASP A 369 16.58 26.44 -8.29
C ASP A 369 17.49 25.65 -9.25
N PHE A 370 16.87 24.83 -10.10
CA PHE A 370 17.57 24.03 -11.12
C PHE A 370 18.37 24.88 -12.13
N ALA A 371 18.01 26.15 -12.35
CA ALA A 371 18.77 27.04 -13.23
C ALA A 371 20.13 27.43 -12.64
N THR A 372 20.29 27.31 -11.31
CA THR A 372 21.57 27.53 -10.61
C THR A 372 22.20 26.24 -10.10
N HIS A 373 21.54 25.10 -10.34
CA HIS A 373 22.12 23.79 -10.09
C HIS A 373 23.37 23.61 -10.97
N PHE A 374 24.37 22.87 -10.46
CA PHE A 374 25.62 22.67 -11.20
C PHE A 374 25.35 22.17 -12.63
N GLY A 375 25.95 22.87 -13.61
CA GLY A 375 25.77 22.60 -15.04
C GLY A 375 24.51 23.21 -15.65
N ASP A 376 23.81 24.10 -14.95
CA ASP A 376 22.61 24.82 -15.39
C ASP A 376 21.54 23.85 -15.94
N GLN A 377 20.97 23.03 -15.06
CA GLN A 377 20.03 21.94 -15.41
C GLN A 377 18.67 22.50 -15.88
N VAL A 378 18.62 22.98 -17.12
CA VAL A 378 17.41 23.55 -17.74
C VAL A 378 16.40 22.47 -18.15
N ASP A 379 16.83 21.23 -18.29
CA ASP A 379 16.04 20.04 -18.61
C ASP A 379 16.60 18.80 -17.87
N ASN A 380 16.03 17.63 -18.13
CA ASN A 380 16.40 16.38 -17.47
C ASN A 380 17.58 15.63 -18.15
N SER A 381 18.07 16.11 -19.28
CA SER A 381 19.03 15.37 -20.13
C SER A 381 20.41 15.24 -19.48
N GLY A 382 20.77 16.22 -18.64
CA GLY A 382 22.04 16.26 -17.92
C GLY A 382 22.07 15.42 -16.65
N CYS A 383 20.91 15.03 -16.08
CA CYS A 383 20.83 14.51 -14.71
C CYS A 383 21.68 13.24 -14.51
N GLN A 384 21.52 12.23 -15.37
CA GLN A 384 22.25 10.96 -15.25
C GLN A 384 23.77 11.09 -15.48
N SER A 385 24.23 12.15 -16.15
CA SER A 385 25.67 12.38 -16.34
C SER A 385 26.40 12.65 -15.02
N CYS A 386 25.68 13.19 -14.03
CA CYS A 386 26.19 13.47 -12.69
C CYS A 386 25.62 12.51 -11.64
N HIS A 387 24.32 12.22 -11.69
CA HIS A 387 23.63 11.31 -10.78
C HIS A 387 23.63 9.87 -11.28
N SER A 388 24.80 9.25 -11.32
CA SER A 388 25.01 7.85 -11.69
C SER A 388 26.20 7.24 -10.98
N ALA A 389 26.39 5.92 -11.09
CA ALA A 389 27.47 5.21 -10.40
C ALA A 389 28.89 5.71 -10.76
N THR A 390 29.05 6.28 -11.96
CA THR A 390 30.33 6.87 -12.41
C THR A 390 30.27 8.40 -12.48
N GLY A 391 29.13 8.99 -12.17
CA GLY A 391 28.94 10.43 -12.17
C GLY A 391 29.58 11.09 -10.95
N LEU A 392 29.91 12.37 -11.08
CA LEU A 392 30.58 13.14 -10.01
C LEU A 392 29.73 13.28 -8.75
N ALA A 393 28.39 13.25 -8.86
CA ALA A 393 27.48 13.36 -7.73
C ALA A 393 27.20 12.00 -7.06
N GLY A 394 27.53 10.87 -7.70
CA GLY A 394 27.15 9.55 -7.22
C GLY A 394 25.74 9.15 -7.64
N THR A 395 25.21 8.04 -7.11
CA THR A 395 23.85 7.61 -7.43
C THR A 395 22.83 8.28 -6.52
N VAL A 396 21.61 8.46 -7.01
CA VAL A 396 20.49 8.91 -6.17
C VAL A 396 20.34 7.99 -4.94
N ALA A 397 20.50 6.68 -5.11
CA ALA A 397 20.43 5.74 -4.00
C ALA A 397 21.56 5.92 -2.96
N SER A 398 22.79 6.26 -3.37
CA SER A 398 23.88 6.52 -2.43
C SER A 398 23.67 7.83 -1.66
N ASP A 399 23.12 8.85 -2.31
CA ASP A 399 22.89 10.16 -1.68
C ASP A 399 21.73 10.12 -0.68
N HIS A 400 20.76 9.23 -0.91
CA HIS A 400 19.67 8.96 0.04
C HIS A 400 19.99 7.81 1.00
N PHE A 401 21.25 7.43 1.15
CA PHE A 401 21.66 6.40 2.10
C PHE A 401 21.31 6.81 3.54
N ASN A 402 20.57 5.95 4.24
CA ASN A 402 20.25 6.14 5.65
C ASN A 402 21.17 5.29 6.52
N GLU A 403 22.23 5.91 7.01
CA GLU A 403 23.27 5.27 7.82
C GLU A 403 22.75 4.63 9.11
N ARG A 404 21.65 5.14 9.67
CA ARG A 404 21.05 4.57 10.88
C ARG A 404 20.34 3.26 10.57
N VAL A 405 19.56 3.23 9.49
CA VAL A 405 18.84 2.02 9.03
C VAL A 405 19.84 0.95 8.61
N GLU A 406 20.82 1.36 7.81
CA GLU A 406 21.84 0.50 7.24
C GLU A 406 22.74 -0.07 8.33
N GLY A 407 23.21 0.78 9.24
CA GLY A 407 23.96 0.37 10.42
C GLY A 407 23.14 -0.57 11.31
N ALA A 408 21.89 -0.24 11.65
CA ALA A 408 21.04 -1.07 12.50
C ALA A 408 20.83 -2.48 11.92
N SER A 409 20.67 -2.59 10.60
CA SER A 409 20.47 -3.88 9.92
C SER A 409 21.69 -4.82 9.96
N GLN A 410 22.85 -4.34 10.40
CA GLN A 410 24.05 -5.15 10.63
C GLN A 410 24.08 -5.79 12.02
N PHE A 411 23.06 -5.57 12.86
CA PHE A 411 23.03 -6.08 14.23
C PHE A 411 21.71 -6.80 14.51
N ALA A 412 21.80 -8.02 15.04
CA ALA A 412 20.69 -8.75 15.63
C ALA A 412 21.08 -9.20 17.05
N ILE A 413 20.25 -8.84 18.03
CA ILE A 413 20.39 -9.30 19.41
C ILE A 413 19.56 -10.57 19.57
N ASN A 414 20.21 -11.68 19.90
CA ASN A 414 19.55 -12.96 20.12
C ASN A 414 19.60 -13.30 21.61
N VAL A 415 18.45 -13.30 22.28
CA VAL A 415 18.36 -13.75 23.68
C VAL A 415 18.10 -15.25 23.71
N HIS A 416 19.05 -16.00 24.25
CA HIS A 416 18.98 -17.47 24.34
C HIS A 416 18.23 -17.93 25.59
N GLY A 417 18.27 -17.14 26.67
CA GLY A 417 17.52 -17.43 27.89
C GLY A 417 17.81 -16.45 29.01
N ILE A 418 16.96 -16.46 30.02
CA ILE A 418 17.13 -15.70 31.26
C ILE A 418 16.96 -16.66 32.44
N THR A 419 17.91 -16.61 33.37
CA THR A 419 17.94 -17.45 34.58
C THR A 419 18.03 -16.58 35.83
N GLN A 420 17.91 -17.17 37.02
CA GLN A 420 17.97 -16.46 38.31
C GLN A 420 16.90 -15.36 38.46
N THR A 421 15.65 -15.72 38.15
CA THR A 421 14.51 -14.80 38.07
C THR A 421 13.57 -14.87 39.28
N ALA A 422 13.95 -15.53 40.38
CA ALA A 422 13.14 -15.54 41.58
C ALA A 422 13.25 -14.21 42.37
N PRO A 423 12.25 -13.85 43.20
CA PRO A 423 12.34 -12.70 44.10
C PRO A 423 13.60 -12.78 44.98
N GLY A 424 14.38 -11.69 45.00
CA GLY A 424 15.68 -11.59 45.68
C GLY A 424 16.89 -11.97 44.84
N GLU A 425 16.71 -12.59 43.66
CA GLU A 425 17.82 -12.99 42.79
C GLU A 425 18.23 -11.89 41.81
N LEU A 426 19.46 -12.02 41.26
CA LEU A 426 19.97 -11.18 40.18
C LEU A 426 19.74 -11.91 38.84
N PRO A 427 18.82 -11.43 37.97
CA PRO A 427 18.59 -12.06 36.67
C PRO A 427 19.87 -12.15 35.84
N ARG A 428 20.10 -13.31 35.23
CA ARG A 428 21.22 -13.58 34.34
C ARG A 428 20.73 -13.85 32.94
N ILE A 429 21.09 -12.98 32.01
CA ILE A 429 20.69 -13.01 30.61
C ILE A 429 21.80 -13.70 29.81
N HIS A 430 21.44 -14.70 29.02
CA HIS A 430 22.32 -15.34 28.04
C HIS A 430 21.91 -14.85 26.65
N PHE A 431 22.83 -14.18 25.95
CA PHE A 431 22.54 -13.56 24.66
C PHE A 431 23.75 -13.61 23.71
N SER A 432 23.52 -13.43 22.42
CA SER A 432 24.55 -13.16 21.42
C SER A 432 24.18 -11.94 20.59
N LEU A 433 25.19 -11.33 19.98
CA LEU A 433 25.03 -10.29 18.97
C LEU A 433 25.56 -10.86 17.65
N THR A 434 24.76 -10.82 16.59
CA THR A 434 25.13 -11.34 15.27
C THR A 434 24.95 -10.29 14.19
N ASN A 435 25.64 -10.45 13.06
CA ASN A 435 25.43 -9.64 11.87
C ASN A 435 24.63 -10.43 10.81
N PRO A 436 23.33 -10.12 10.61
CA PRO A 436 22.51 -10.79 9.60
C PRO A 436 23.05 -10.67 8.17
N GLN A 437 23.74 -9.57 7.86
CA GLN A 437 24.30 -9.33 6.52
C GLN A 437 25.55 -10.16 6.23
N SER A 438 26.20 -10.72 7.24
CA SER A 438 27.38 -11.59 7.09
C SER A 438 27.08 -13.02 7.55
N GLY A 439 25.92 -13.55 7.14
CA GLY A 439 25.52 -14.93 7.43
C GLY A 439 25.32 -15.22 8.92
N ASN A 440 24.86 -14.22 9.69
CA ASN A 440 24.74 -14.28 11.15
C ASN A 440 26.06 -14.52 11.89
N ALA A 441 27.18 -14.04 11.35
CA ALA A 441 28.47 -14.10 12.06
C ALA A 441 28.36 -13.41 13.44
N ALA A 442 28.96 -14.03 14.45
CA ALA A 442 29.00 -13.48 15.80
C ALA A 442 29.78 -12.17 15.83
N ILE A 443 29.25 -11.17 16.53
CA ILE A 443 29.89 -9.88 16.76
C ILE A 443 30.48 -9.90 18.16
N ASP A 444 31.79 -9.73 18.24
CA ASP A 444 32.46 -9.60 19.53
C ASP A 444 32.07 -8.26 20.17
N ILE A 445 31.47 -8.29 21.36
CA ILE A 445 31.12 -7.09 22.12
C ILE A 445 32.24 -6.65 23.07
N THR A 446 33.29 -7.46 23.22
CA THR A 446 34.48 -7.17 24.03
C THR A 446 35.53 -6.51 23.14
N GLY A 447 35.73 -5.20 23.31
CA GLY A 447 36.71 -4.44 22.53
C GLY A 447 36.24 -3.94 21.16
N SER A 448 34.98 -4.18 20.75
CA SER A 448 34.38 -3.53 19.59
C SER A 448 33.91 -2.10 19.92
N ALA A 449 33.74 -1.27 18.88
CA ALA A 449 33.24 0.10 18.98
C ALA A 449 31.73 0.19 19.32
N ILE A 450 31.21 -0.71 20.16
CA ILE A 450 29.83 -0.62 20.66
C ILE A 450 29.80 0.49 21.71
N SER A 451 29.23 1.63 21.33
CA SER A 451 29.12 2.79 22.21
C SER A 451 28.20 2.54 23.41
N ARG A 452 27.14 1.75 23.23
CA ARG A 452 26.18 1.41 24.29
C ARG A 452 25.36 0.17 23.93
N LEU A 453 25.34 -0.82 24.83
CA LEU A 453 24.43 -1.96 24.81
C LEU A 453 23.92 -2.20 26.23
N ARG A 454 22.60 -2.25 26.42
CA ARG A 454 21.98 -2.36 27.75
C ARG A 454 20.86 -3.38 27.75
N ALA A 455 20.78 -4.15 28.82
CA ALA A 455 19.58 -4.88 29.19
C ALA A 455 18.68 -3.99 30.06
N ALA A 456 17.39 -3.95 29.76
CA ALA A 456 16.37 -3.24 30.53
C ALA A 456 15.40 -4.25 31.13
N ILE A 457 15.52 -4.53 32.42
CA ILE A 457 14.71 -5.57 33.09
C ILE A 457 13.62 -4.91 33.94
N ALA A 458 12.37 -5.33 33.76
CA ALA A 458 11.22 -4.79 34.48
C ALA A 458 10.42 -5.88 35.21
N TRP A 459 9.90 -5.52 36.38
CA TRP A 459 9.03 -6.33 37.25
C TRP A 459 8.21 -5.39 38.15
N PRO A 460 7.06 -5.79 38.74
CA PRO A 460 6.19 -6.90 38.37
C PRO A 460 5.22 -6.48 37.25
N THR A 461 4.67 -7.41 36.47
CA THR A 461 3.63 -7.07 35.47
C THR A 461 2.21 -7.26 36.03
N THR A 462 1.20 -6.51 35.56
CA THR A 462 0.61 -6.73 34.23
C THR A 462 0.84 -5.67 33.15
N ASP A 463 1.31 -4.44 33.44
CA ASP A 463 1.87 -3.47 32.46
C ASP A 463 2.62 -2.33 33.23
N PHE A 464 3.40 -2.75 34.22
CA PHE A 464 4.48 -2.05 34.96
C PHE A 464 4.12 -1.12 36.14
N THR A 465 4.60 -1.47 37.34
CA THR A 465 5.07 -0.51 38.37
C THR A 465 6.34 -1.03 39.02
N ASN A 466 7.49 -0.45 38.65
CA ASN A 466 8.82 -0.98 38.97
C ASN A 466 9.33 -0.61 40.37
N SER A 467 8.66 -1.15 41.39
CA SER A 467 9.01 -0.95 42.79
C SER A 467 10.44 -1.44 43.06
N GLY A 468 11.34 -0.56 43.54
CA GLY A 468 12.71 -0.93 43.93
C GLY A 468 13.75 -0.94 42.79
N SER A 469 13.44 -0.33 41.64
CA SER A 469 14.41 -0.08 40.58
C SER A 469 15.12 1.27 40.74
N ALA A 470 16.30 1.39 40.13
CA ALA A 470 17.10 2.63 40.17
C ALA A 470 16.51 3.77 39.30
N ASP A 471 15.53 3.47 38.43
CA ASP A 471 14.92 4.38 37.46
C ASP A 471 13.43 4.04 37.33
N ALA A 472 12.54 5.01 37.14
CA ALA A 472 11.09 4.86 37.38
C ALA A 472 10.38 3.75 36.55
N ASN A 473 11.03 3.23 35.51
CA ASN A 473 10.43 2.33 34.52
C ASN A 473 11.10 0.94 34.39
N TYR A 474 12.42 0.79 34.63
CA TYR A 474 13.18 -0.48 34.42
C TYR A 474 14.57 -0.42 35.08
N ASN A 475 15.14 -1.58 35.43
CA ASN A 475 16.55 -1.68 35.83
C ASN A 475 17.46 -1.87 34.63
N ARG A 476 18.55 -1.09 34.59
CA ARG A 476 19.50 -1.08 33.47
C ARG A 476 20.79 -1.79 33.85
N THR A 477 21.26 -2.67 32.98
CA THR A 477 22.57 -3.30 33.11
C THR A 477 23.36 -3.10 31.82
N ASP A 478 24.52 -2.43 31.92
CA ASP A 478 25.41 -2.16 30.79
C ASP A 478 26.21 -3.42 30.41
N ALA A 479 26.02 -3.91 29.19
CA ALA A 479 26.62 -5.15 28.71
C ALA A 479 28.13 -5.02 28.43
N PRO A 480 28.64 -3.98 27.73
CA PRO A 480 30.05 -3.96 27.32
C PRO A 480 31.06 -4.03 28.49
N SER A 481 30.68 -3.61 29.69
CA SER A 481 31.52 -3.65 30.89
C SER A 481 31.28 -4.85 31.82
N LEU A 482 30.14 -5.53 31.69
CA LEU A 482 29.70 -6.57 32.64
C LEU A 482 29.39 -7.93 31.99
N ALA A 483 29.31 -7.98 30.67
CA ALA A 483 29.05 -9.21 29.94
C ALA A 483 30.30 -10.10 29.98
N VAL A 484 30.10 -11.38 30.33
CA VAL A 484 31.16 -12.38 30.40
C VAL A 484 31.02 -13.34 29.22
N PRO A 485 32.05 -13.51 28.37
CA PRO A 485 32.00 -14.43 27.23
C PRO A 485 31.85 -15.88 27.69
N VAL A 486 31.02 -16.65 26.98
CA VAL A 486 30.77 -18.08 27.24
C VAL A 486 31.76 -18.98 26.45
N GLY A 487 32.34 -18.44 25.37
CA GLY A 487 33.33 -19.13 24.54
C GLY A 487 32.80 -19.66 23.20
N ASP A 488 31.52 -19.45 22.90
CA ASP A 488 30.83 -19.85 21.67
C ASP A 488 30.32 -18.65 20.84
N GLY A 489 30.78 -17.44 21.15
CA GLY A 489 30.30 -16.18 20.57
C GLY A 489 29.09 -15.57 21.29
N SER A 490 28.62 -16.20 22.37
CA SER A 490 27.60 -15.65 23.26
C SER A 490 28.18 -15.13 24.58
N TYR A 491 27.34 -14.41 25.33
CA TYR A 491 27.69 -13.72 26.55
C TYR A 491 26.63 -13.94 27.63
N THR A 492 27.07 -13.93 28.89
CA THR A 492 26.17 -13.80 30.04
C THR A 492 26.26 -12.42 30.65
N LEU A 493 25.11 -11.81 30.92
CA LEU A 493 25.00 -10.52 31.60
C LEU A 493 24.15 -10.69 32.87
N THR A 494 24.76 -10.45 34.03
CA THR A 494 24.06 -10.50 35.31
C THR A 494 23.58 -9.10 35.68
N SER A 495 22.30 -8.98 36.03
CA SER A 495 21.71 -7.75 36.54
C SER A 495 22.49 -7.22 37.74
N THR A 496 22.68 -5.91 37.82
CA THR A 496 23.27 -5.25 39.00
C THR A 496 22.26 -5.08 40.14
N THR A 497 20.96 -5.22 39.85
CA THR A 497 19.88 -5.01 40.82
C THR A 497 19.05 -6.28 40.95
N PRO A 498 18.78 -6.75 42.19
CA PRO A 498 17.98 -7.95 42.40
C PRO A 498 16.50 -7.65 42.15
N ILE A 499 15.75 -8.69 41.78
CA ILE A 499 14.30 -8.63 41.82
C ILE A 499 13.88 -8.39 43.29
N PRO A 500 13.00 -7.42 43.59
CA PRO A 500 12.46 -7.18 44.92
C PRO A 500 11.88 -8.47 45.49
N THR A 501 12.15 -8.74 46.75
CA THR A 501 11.62 -9.92 47.45
C THR A 501 10.10 -9.93 47.51
N SER A 502 9.46 -8.77 47.38
CA SER A 502 8.00 -8.61 47.32
C SER A 502 7.42 -8.72 45.91
N ALA A 503 8.25 -8.90 44.88
CA ALA A 503 7.76 -9.00 43.51
C ALA A 503 6.96 -10.30 43.31
N THR A 504 5.83 -10.19 42.62
CA THR A 504 4.97 -11.31 42.23
C THR A 504 4.60 -11.16 40.75
N GLY A 505 4.32 -12.26 40.05
CA GLY A 505 3.96 -12.24 38.62
C GLY A 505 5.15 -12.46 37.67
N SER A 506 5.06 -11.96 36.44
CA SER A 506 6.09 -12.09 35.40
C SER A 506 6.98 -10.84 35.28
N GLY A 507 8.12 -10.99 34.61
CA GLY A 507 9.03 -9.92 34.25
C GLY A 507 9.24 -9.82 32.74
N MET A 508 9.79 -8.70 32.29
CA MET A 508 10.12 -8.40 30.88
C MET A 508 11.60 -7.99 30.77
N LEU A 509 12.23 -8.35 29.64
CA LEU A 509 13.57 -7.93 29.23
C LEU A 509 13.50 -7.10 27.94
#